data_AF-A0A2E2RJX8-F1
#
_entry.id   AF-A0A2E2RJX8-F1
#
_cell.length_a   1.000
_cell.length_b   1.000
_cell.length_c   1.000
_cell.angle_alpha   90.00
_cell.angle_beta   90.00
_cell.angle_gamma   90.00
#
_symmetry.space_group_name_H-M   'P 1'
#
loop_
_entity.id
_entity.type
_entity.pdbx_description
1 polymer ?
#
loop_
_entity_poly.entity_id
_entity_poly.type
_entity_poly.pdbx_seq_one_letter_code
_entity_poly.pdbx_strand_id
1 'polypeptide(L)'
;MFDRPELYTETDMTPESIVADDIFSREEKIRRLRDMKHELGRKAEDGSANLEAVEERMAEINIAVTKVKREQAEDDAGEVLGRTPSA
;
A
#
# COMPACT_ATOMS: atom_id res chain seq x y z
N MET A 1 5.93 5.16 -29.88
CA MET A 1 5.74 3.85 -29.22
C MET A 1 5.35 4.17 -27.80
N PHE A 2 4.09 3.95 -27.43
CA PHE A 2 3.66 4.08 -26.04
C PHE A 2 3.98 2.73 -25.39
N ASP A 3 4.96 2.75 -24.50
CA ASP A 3 5.24 1.65 -23.58
C ASP A 3 3.97 1.49 -22.74
N ARG A 4 3.11 0.54 -23.12
CA ARG A 4 1.97 0.17 -22.28
C ARG A 4 2.59 -0.45 -21.04
N PRO A 5 2.40 0.12 -19.83
CA PRO A 5 2.88 -0.53 -18.64
C PRO A 5 2.23 -1.91 -18.62
N GLU A 6 3.07 -2.94 -18.60
CA GLU A 6 2.62 -4.31 -18.51
C GLU A 6 1.57 -4.38 -17.41
N LEU A 7 0.41 -4.91 -17.76
CA LEU A 7 -0.67 -5.17 -16.82
C LEU A 7 -0.07 -5.98 -15.69
N TYR A 8 0.19 -5.34 -14.54
CA TYR A 8 0.56 -6.01 -13.30
C TYR A 8 -0.48 -7.10 -13.10
N THR A 9 -0.15 -8.34 -13.43
CA THR A 9 -0.98 -9.48 -13.12
C THR A 9 -1.23 -9.43 -11.62
N GLU A 10 -2.46 -9.59 -11.16
CA GLU A 10 -2.84 -9.49 -9.72
C GLU A 10 -1.93 -10.31 -8.80
N THR A 11 -1.23 -11.31 -9.35
CA THR A 11 -0.23 -12.17 -8.71
C THR A 11 1.12 -11.49 -8.39
N ASP A 12 1.46 -10.39 -9.06
CA ASP A 12 2.73 -9.65 -8.92
C ASP A 12 2.59 -8.37 -8.08
N MET A 13 1.40 -8.10 -7.54
CA MET A 13 1.19 -6.92 -6.70
C MET A 13 1.90 -7.10 -5.35
N THR A 14 3.11 -6.56 -5.25
CA THR A 14 3.85 -6.46 -4.00
C THR A 14 3.32 -5.28 -3.16
N PRO A 15 3.53 -5.28 -1.83
CA PRO A 15 3.16 -4.13 -0.99
C PRO A 15 3.80 -2.83 -1.48
N GLU A 16 5.03 -2.89 -2.00
CA GLU A 16 5.73 -1.73 -2.56
C GLU A 16 5.13 -1.25 -3.87
N SER A 17 4.76 -2.17 -4.78
CA SER A 17 4.09 -1.82 -6.03
C SER A 17 2.76 -1.11 -5.76
N ILE A 18 1.99 -1.53 -4.76
CA ILE A 18 0.72 -0.87 -4.39
C ILE A 18 0.96 0.56 -3.86
N VAL A 19 2.05 0.76 -3.11
CA VAL A 19 2.41 2.10 -2.61
C VAL A 19 2.82 3.01 -3.76
N ALA A 20 3.67 2.50 -4.67
CA ALA A 20 4.23 3.26 -5.79
C ALA A 20 3.23 3.49 -6.94
N ASP A 21 2.12 2.76 -6.98
CA ASP A 21 1.14 2.86 -8.05
C ASP A 21 0.29 4.14 -7.93
N ASP A 22 0.36 5.04 -8.91
CA ASP A 22 -0.43 6.29 -8.95
C ASP A 22 -1.88 6.08 -9.44
N ILE A 23 -2.24 4.89 -9.93
CA ILE A 23 -3.57 4.59 -10.44
C ILE A 23 -4.55 4.41 -9.28
N PHE A 24 -4.11 3.78 -8.20
CA PHE A 24 -4.96 3.53 -7.04
C PHE A 24 -5.08 4.76 -6.14
N SER A 25 -6.33 5.11 -5.81
CA SER A 25 -6.58 6.07 -4.74
C SER A 25 -6.04 5.56 -3.40
N ARG A 26 -5.68 6.49 -2.52
CA ARG A 26 -5.13 6.21 -1.20
C ARG A 26 -5.94 5.18 -0.39
N GLU A 27 -7.25 5.33 -0.34
CA GLU A 27 -8.15 4.37 0.37
C GLU A 27 -8.10 2.98 -0.25
N GLU A 28 -7.99 2.91 -1.57
CA GLU A 28 -7.91 1.68 -2.34
C GLU A 28 -6.55 0.98 -2.10
N LYS A 29 -5.45 1.74 -2.01
CA LYS A 29 -4.13 1.22 -1.59
C LYS A 29 -4.20 0.59 -0.21
N ILE A 30 -4.80 1.29 0.77
CA ILE A 30 -4.96 0.78 2.14
C ILE A 30 -5.84 -0.48 2.17
N ARG A 31 -6.93 -0.51 1.40
CA ARG A 31 -7.81 -1.67 1.30
C ARG A 31 -7.03 -2.88 0.79
N ARG A 32 -6.35 -2.75 -0.36
CA ARG A 32 -5.52 -3.83 -0.94
C ARG A 32 -4.45 -4.34 0.02
N LEU A 33 -3.72 -3.45 0.69
CA LEU A 33 -2.71 -3.84 1.67
C LEU A 33 -3.32 -4.60 2.86
N ARG A 34 -4.53 -4.24 3.31
CA ARG A 34 -5.24 -4.99 4.35
C ARG A 34 -5.72 -6.36 3.85
N ASP A 35 -6.23 -6.44 2.63
CA ASP A 35 -6.63 -7.72 2.02
C ASP A 35 -5.44 -8.68 1.93
N MET A 36 -4.26 -8.19 1.49
CA MET A 36 -3.03 -8.98 1.48
C MET A 36 -2.64 -9.46 2.87
N LYS A 37 -2.73 -8.60 3.90
CA LYS A 37 -2.47 -8.98 5.30
C LYS A 37 -3.43 -10.05 5.78
N HIS A 38 -4.70 -9.94 5.44
CA HIS A 38 -5.73 -10.89 5.85
C HIS A 38 -5.55 -12.25 5.16
N GLU A 39 -5.21 -12.25 3.87
CA GLU A 39 -4.86 -13.48 3.17
C GLU A 39 -3.62 -14.14 3.76
N LEU A 40 -2.59 -13.36 4.07
CA LEU A 40 -1.37 -13.85 4.69
C LEU A 40 -1.64 -14.44 6.08
N GLY A 41 -2.51 -13.83 6.87
CA GLY A 41 -2.99 -14.36 8.15
C GLY A 41 -3.69 -15.72 7.99
N ARG A 42 -4.61 -15.83 7.02
CA ARG A 42 -5.26 -17.11 6.71
C ARG A 42 -4.26 -18.19 6.30
N LYS A 43 -3.27 -17.85 5.48
CA LYS A 43 -2.22 -18.78 5.04
C LYS A 43 -1.36 -19.27 6.21
N ALA A 44 -1.08 -18.39 7.17
CA ALA A 44 -0.37 -18.72 8.39
C ALA A 44 -1.20 -19.64 9.31
N GLU A 45 -2.49 -19.36 9.48
CA GLU A 45 -3.41 -20.17 10.29
C GLU A 45 -3.63 -21.57 9.70
N ASP A 46 -3.71 -21.68 8.37
CA ASP A 46 -3.85 -22.96 7.66
C ASP A 46 -2.54 -23.77 7.60
N GLY A 47 -1.41 -23.18 8.04
CA GLY A 47 -0.08 -23.80 7.97
C GLY A 47 0.48 -23.93 6.54
N SER A 48 -0.19 -23.30 5.57
CA SER A 48 0.18 -23.29 4.15
C SER A 48 1.41 -22.43 3.82
N ALA A 49 1.87 -21.61 4.77
CA ALA A 49 3.04 -20.73 4.62
C ALA A 49 3.98 -20.85 5.82
N ASN A 50 5.29 -20.65 5.57
CA ASN A 50 6.29 -20.61 6.64
C ASN A 50 6.07 -19.38 7.52
N LEU A 51 6.06 -19.55 8.85
CA LEU A 51 5.81 -18.47 9.80
C LEU A 51 6.81 -17.32 9.66
N GLU A 52 8.09 -17.62 9.44
CA GLU A 52 9.13 -16.59 9.24
C GLU A 52 8.85 -15.74 7.99
N ALA A 53 8.45 -16.39 6.88
CA ALA A 53 8.08 -15.69 5.65
C ALA A 53 6.77 -14.88 5.79
N VAL A 54 5.84 -15.36 6.62
CA VAL A 54 4.62 -14.64 6.99
C VAL A 54 4.96 -13.40 7.81
N GLU A 55 5.85 -13.50 8.79
CA GLU A 55 6.24 -12.39 9.66
C GLU A 55 6.96 -11.30 8.87
N GLU A 56 7.92 -11.68 8.03
CA GLU A 56 8.61 -10.77 7.11
C GLU A 56 7.60 -10.02 6.23
N ARG A 57 6.69 -10.75 5.58
CA ARG A 57 5.73 -10.17 4.66
C ARG A 57 4.65 -9.33 5.35
N MET A 58 4.29 -9.66 6.59
CA MET A 58 3.46 -8.80 7.44
C MET A 58 4.16 -7.50 7.80
N ALA A 59 5.47 -7.54 8.07
CA ALA A 59 6.25 -6.34 8.36
C ALA A 59 6.30 -5.41 7.14
N GLU A 60 6.55 -5.94 5.95
CA GLU A 60 6.53 -5.19 4.69
C GLU A 60 5.19 -4.50 4.45
N ILE A 61 4.08 -5.23 4.66
CA ILE A 61 2.72 -4.67 4.51
C ILE A 61 2.48 -3.55 5.54
N ASN A 62 2.90 -3.72 6.79
CA ASN A 62 2.73 -2.67 7.81
C ASN A 62 3.55 -1.41 7.48
N ILE A 63 4.75 -1.57 6.92
CA ILE A 63 5.59 -0.46 6.42
C ILE A 63 4.87 0.24 5.27
N ALA A 64 4.34 -0.51 4.30
CA ALA A 64 3.60 0.01 3.15
C ALA A 64 2.37 0.82 3.60
N VAL A 65 1.56 0.28 4.52
CA VAL A 65 0.40 1.00 5.09
C VAL A 65 0.85 2.29 5.79
N THR A 66 1.98 2.26 6.49
CA THR A 66 2.52 3.43 7.18
C THR A 66 2.98 4.50 6.18
N LYS A 67 3.62 4.11 5.07
CA LYS A 67 3.99 5.04 3.98
C LYS A 67 2.74 5.71 3.38
N VAL A 68 1.73 4.92 3.01
CA VAL A 68 0.44 5.45 2.50
C VAL A 68 -0.27 6.31 3.53
N LYS A 69 -0.11 6.09 4.83
CA LYS A 69 -0.67 6.99 5.85
C LYS A 69 0.17 8.24 6.07
N ARG A 70 1.49 8.17 5.87
CA ARG A 70 2.39 9.32 6.04
C ARG A 70 2.23 10.33 4.92
N GLU A 71 2.11 9.85 3.69
CA GLU A 71 1.75 10.67 2.54
C GLU A 71 0.45 11.47 2.82
N GLN A 72 -0.48 10.95 3.64
CA GLN A 72 -1.71 11.66 4.02
C GLN A 72 -1.39 12.88 4.89
N ALA A 73 -0.48 12.73 5.85
CA ALA A 73 -0.09 13.82 6.74
C ALA A 73 0.64 14.94 5.98
N GLU A 74 1.34 14.61 4.89
CA GLU A 74 2.06 15.57 4.05
C GLU A 74 1.12 16.28 3.06
N ASP A 75 0.16 15.59 2.45
CA ASP A 75 -0.92 16.21 1.66
C ASP A 75 -1.78 17.17 2.51
N ASP A 76 -2.23 16.71 3.68
CA ASP A 76 -3.10 17.49 4.58
C ASP A 76 -2.34 18.70 5.17
N ALA A 77 -1.04 18.54 5.48
CA ALA A 77 -0.17 19.63 5.90
C ALA A 77 0.15 20.63 4.77
N GLY A 78 0.22 20.16 3.52
CA GLY A 78 0.42 21.00 2.34
C GLY A 78 -0.79 21.89 2.01
N GLU A 79 -2.01 21.36 2.21
CA GLU A 79 -3.25 22.12 1.96
C GLU A 79 -3.47 23.24 3.00
N VAL A 80 -3.09 23.03 4.27
CA VAL A 80 -3.25 24.06 5.31
C VAL A 80 -2.25 25.22 5.19
N LEU A 81 -1.09 25.03 4.57
CA LEU A 81 -0.12 26.11 4.30
C LEU A 81 -0.45 26.92 3.05
N GLY A 82 -1.35 26.44 2.18
CA GLY A 82 -1.75 27.10 0.94
C GLY A 82 -2.81 28.21 1.11
N ARG A 83 -3.49 28.30 2.26
CA ARG A 83 -4.40 29.41 2.56
C ARG A 83 -3.65 30.50 3.33
N THR A 84 -2.89 31.32 2.61
CA THR A 84 -2.66 32.69 3.07
C THR A 84 -3.99 33.43 2.96
N PRO A 85 -4.61 33.89 4.05
CA PRO A 85 -5.73 34.81 3.94
C PRO A 85 -5.15 36.14 3.44
N SER A 86 -5.30 36.41 2.15
CA SER A 86 -5.21 37.77 1.66
C SER A 86 -6.47 38.50 2.09
N ALA A 87 -6.41 39.24 3.19
CA ALA A 87 -7.39 40.26 3.58
C ALA A 87 -6.68 41.34 4.39
#